data_AF-A0A2D5YRK9-F1
#
_entry.id   AF-A0A2D5YRK9-F1
#
_cell.length_a   1.000
_cell.length_b   1.000
_cell.length_c   1.000
_cell.angle_alpha   90.00
_cell.angle_beta   90.00
_cell.angle_gamma   90.00
#
_symmetry.space_group_name_H-M   'P 1'
#
loop_
_entity.id
_entity.type
_entity.pdbx_description
1 polymer ?
#
loop_
_entity_poly.entity_id
_entity_poly.type
_entity_poly.pdbx_seq_one_letter_code
_entity_poly.pdbx_strand_id
1 'polypeptide(L)' 'MFLKNAQSFETMDSEVFALTNQELKRQEEGLELIASENYASPAVMQAQGSILTNKYAEGLPG' A
#
# COMPACT_ATOMS: atom_id res chain seq x y z
N MET A 1 -9.15 20.07 3.91
CA MET A 1 -8.67 19.85 2.54
C MET A 1 -7.88 18.55 2.42
N PHE A 2 -7.09 18.16 3.43
CA PHE A 2 -6.98 16.74 3.79
C PHE A 2 -8.07 16.45 4.82
N LEU A 3 -8.83 15.39 4.62
CA LEU A 3 -10.07 15.11 5.34
C LEU A 3 -9.74 14.92 6.83
N LYS A 4 -9.96 15.96 7.64
CA LYS A 4 -9.84 15.88 9.11
C LYS A 4 -10.71 14.78 9.71
N ASN A 5 -11.72 14.33 8.94
CA ASN A 5 -12.67 13.27 9.26
C ASN A 5 -12.67 12.16 8.19
N ALA A 6 -11.55 11.92 7.48
CA ALA A 6 -11.48 10.76 6.59
C ALA A 6 -11.65 9.49 7.42
N GLN A 7 -12.54 8.61 6.96
CA GLN A 7 -12.59 7.25 7.48
C GLN A 7 -11.23 6.59 7.22
N SER A 8 -10.74 5.83 8.19
CA SER A 8 -9.58 4.97 7.99
C SER A 8 -9.90 3.92 6.94
N PHE A 9 -8.89 3.36 6.28
CA PHE A 9 -9.08 2.25 5.35
C PHE A 9 -9.88 1.11 6.00
N GLU A 10 -9.55 0.76 7.25
CA GLU A 10 -10.27 -0.24 8.06
C GLU A 10 -11.76 0.05 8.22
N THR A 11 -12.15 1.30 8.44
CA THR A 11 -13.56 1.67 8.66
C THR A 11 -14.32 1.93 7.37
N MET A 12 -13.62 2.32 6.31
CA MET A 12 -14.17 2.57 4.99
C MET A 12 -14.47 1.26 4.25
N ASP A 13 -13.58 0.27 4.38
CA ASP A 13 -13.70 -1.06 3.76
C ASP A 13 -13.05 -2.14 4.65
N SER A 14 -13.84 -2.63 5.61
CA SER A 14 -13.37 -3.61 6.59
C SER A 14 -13.11 -4.99 5.99
N GLU A 15 -13.79 -5.34 4.88
CA GLU A 15 -13.62 -6.62 4.20
C GLU A 15 -12.25 -6.67 3.51
N VAL A 16 -11.92 -5.67 2.70
CA VAL A 16 -10.61 -5.62 2.03
C VAL A 16 -9.50 -5.41 3.05
N PHE A 17 -9.71 -4.59 4.09
CA PHE A 17 -8.75 -4.46 5.18
C PHE A 17 -8.45 -5.81 5.86
N ALA A 18 -9.46 -6.62 6.16
CA ALA A 18 -9.27 -7.94 6.73
C ALA A 18 -8.46 -8.87 5.81
N LEU A 19 -8.72 -8.83 4.50
CA LEU A 19 -7.97 -9.61 3.50
C LEU A 19 -6.49 -9.18 3.42
N THR A 20 -6.19 -7.87 3.49
CA THR A 20 -4.79 -7.41 3.49
C THR A 20 -4.02 -7.90 4.72
N ASN A 21 -4.66 -7.98 5.89
CA ASN A 21 -4.04 -8.53 7.10
C ASN A 21 -3.85 -10.05 7.02
N GLN A 22 -4.76 -10.77 6.36
CA GLN A 22 -4.57 -12.20 6.09
C GLN A 22 -3.37 -12.44 5.16
N GLU A 23 -3.19 -11.59 4.14
CA GLU A 23 -2.02 -11.68 3.25
C GLU A 23 -0.72 -11.32 3.95
N LEU A 24 -0.70 -10.30 4.81
CA LEU A 24 0.46 -9.99 5.65
C LEU A 24 0.87 -11.22 6.47
N LYS A 25 -0.10 -11.84 7.15
CA LYS A 25 0.14 -13.06 7.94
C LYS A 25 0.68 -14.20 7.07
N ARG A 26 0.11 -14.42 5.88
CA ARG A 26 0.58 -15.44 4.93
C ARG A 26 2.05 -15.22 4.55
N GLN A 27 2.43 -13.97 4.27
CA GLN A 27 3.80 -13.60 3.92
C GLN A 27 4.78 -13.76 5.09
N GLU A 28 4.35 -13.52 6.33
CA GLU A 28 5.17 -13.67 7.54
C GLU A 28 5.36 -15.14 7.95
N GLU A 29 4.35 -15.98 7.75
CA GLU A 29 4.37 -17.40 8.14
C GLU A 29 4.93 -18.31 7.02
N GLY A 30 4.92 -17.84 5.77
CA GLY A 30 5.43 -18.55 4.60
C GLY A 30 6.94 -18.48 4.44
N LEU A 31 7.55 -19.55 3.93
CA LEU A 31 8.92 -19.52 3.43
C LEU A 31 8.89 -19.20 1.93
N GLU A 32 9.11 -17.95 1.56
CA GLU A 32 9.08 -17.51 0.17
C GLU A 32 10.42 -17.80 -0.53
N LEU A 33 10.39 -18.72 -1.51
CA LEU A 33 11.57 -19.17 -2.28
C LEU A 33 11.50 -18.80 -3.76
N ILE A 34 10.49 -18.02 -4.15
CA ILE A 34 10.33 -17.56 -5.52
C ILE A 34 11.41 -16.51 -5.78
N ALA A 35 12.35 -16.82 -6.68
CA ALA A 35 13.55 -16.01 -6.90
C ALA A 35 13.29 -14.56 -7.34
N SER A 36 12.10 -14.27 -7.86
CA SER A 36 11.68 -12.92 -8.28
C SER A 36 10.95 -12.12 -7.19
N GLU A 37 10.58 -12.74 -6.08
CA GLU A 37 9.84 -12.08 -5.00
C GLU A 37 10.78 -11.48 -3.95
N ASN A 38 10.31 -10.41 -3.31
CA ASN A 38 11.05 -9.71 -2.27
C ASN A 38 10.10 -8.85 -1.42
N TYR A 39 10.57 -8.41 -0.25
CA TYR A 39 9.82 -7.52 0.63
C TYR A 39 10.31 -6.08 0.48
N ALA A 40 9.44 -5.19 0.00
CA ALA A 40 9.75 -3.77 -0.08
C ALA A 40 9.84 -3.14 1.32
N SER A 41 10.69 -2.13 1.49
CA SER A 41 10.80 -1.44 2.77
C SER A 41 9.53 -0.61 3.07
N PRO A 42 9.21 -0.36 4.35
CA PRO A 42 8.08 0.51 4.72
C PRO A 42 8.14 1.91 4.08
N ALA A 43 9.35 2.45 3.87
CA ALA A 43 9.55 3.73 3.21
C ALA A 43 9.09 3.73 1.75
N VAL A 44 9.35 2.64 1.01
CA VAL A 44 8.87 2.48 -0.38
C VAL A 44 7.35 2.42 -0.41
N MET A 45 6.74 1.64 0.49
CA MET A 45 5.28 1.52 0.60
C MET A 45 4.61 2.85 1.00
N GLN A 46 5.25 3.64 1.86
CA GLN A 46 4.76 4.97 2.24
C GLN A 46 4.81 5.96 1.07
N ALA A 47 5.88 5.93 0.27
CA ALA A 47 6.03 6.83 -0.88
C ALA A 47 4.95 6.59 -1.94
N GLN A 48 4.62 5.33 -2.26
CA GLN A 48 3.53 5.01 -3.19
C GLN A 48 2.13 5.37 -2.65
N GLY A 49 1.94 5.36 -1.32
CA GLY A 49 0.70 5.79 -0.68
C GLY A 49 0.53 7.30 -0.53
N SER A 50 1.43 8.10 -1.13
CA SER A 50 1.43 9.55 -0.98
C SER A 50 0.44 10.26 -1.92
N ILE A 51 0.36 11.59 -1.79
CA ILE A 51 -0.48 12.46 -2.64
C ILE A 51 -0.11 12.43 -4.13
N LEU A 52 1.03 11.81 -4.50
CA LEU A 52 1.49 11.73 -5.88
C LEU A 52 0.51 10.98 -6.78
N THR A 53 -0.30 10.06 -6.23
CA THR A 53 -1.37 9.37 -6.97
C THR A 53 -2.41 10.32 -7.59
N ASN A 54 -2.58 11.52 -7.02
CA ASN A 54 -3.53 12.51 -7.52
C ASN A 54 -3.01 13.27 -8.76
N LYS A 55 -1.73 13.12 -9.11
CA LYS A 55 -1.08 13.98 -10.08
C LYS A 55 -1.04 13.32 -11.46
N TYR A 56 -1.62 14.01 -12.44
CA TYR A 56 -1.35 13.77 -13.86
C TYR A 56 -0.09 14.55 -14.29
N ALA A 57 0.90 13.86 -14.86
CA ALA A 57 2.23 14.40 -15.17
C ALA A 57 2.82 13.83 -16.48
N GLU A 58 2.08 13.95 -17.59
CA GLU A 58 2.61 13.64 -18.92
C GLU A 58 3.80 14.53 -19.30
N GLY A 59 4.69 14.00 -20.15
CA GLY A 59 5.94 14.64 -20.56
C GLY A 59 7.15 14.08 -19.84
N LEU A 60 8.27 14.81 -19.88
CA LEU A 60 9.49 14.50 -19.14
C LEU A 60 9.75 15.60 -18.11
N PRO A 61 10.58 15.33 -17.08
CA PRO A 61 11.20 16.42 -16.32
C PRO A 61 11.82 17.41 -17.31
N GLY A 62 11.47 18.69 -17.17
CA GLY A 62 11.95 19.75 -18.05
C GLY A 62 13.47 19.81 -18.07
#